data_AF-A0A560USF6-F1
#
_entry.id   AF-A0A560USF6-F1
#
_cell.length_a   1.000
_cell.length_b   1.000
_cell.length_c   1.000
_cell.angle_alpha   90.00
_cell.angle_beta   90.00
_cell.angle_gamma   90.00
#
_symmetry.space_group_name_H-M   'P 1'
#
loop_
_entity.id
_entity.type
_entity.pdbx_description
1 polymer ?
#
loop_
_entity_poly.entity_id
_entity_poly.type
_entity_poly.pdbx_seq_one_letter_code
_entity_poly.pdbx_strand_id
1 'polypeptide(L)'
;MFVASLGGGILNGQVAKVSMTVIPVERAGMASGVAGTLRFSGLVLGFAALGAVLVDRIAADVQLHYPLLDAGRQLAMTRLILDGHLGDAASLAGARDGVAPMLGASLAQGHTGLLAVASALAFLAAALCWRLVDPLETRPLVSAAPLAVQALPD
;
A
#
# COMPACT_ATOMS: atom_id res chain seq x y z
N MET A 1 -3.98 8.18 -11.20
CA MET A 1 -4.14 8.10 -9.73
C MET A 1 -5.55 8.37 -9.23
N PHE A 2 -6.32 9.29 -9.85
CA PHE A 2 -7.69 9.61 -9.40
C PHE A 2 -8.59 8.40 -9.11
N VAL A 3 -8.75 7.48 -10.07
CA VAL A 3 -9.61 6.29 -9.92
C VAL A 3 -9.15 5.40 -8.77
N ALA A 4 -7.84 5.16 -8.66
CA ALA A 4 -7.27 4.35 -7.59
C ALA A 4 -7.48 4.99 -6.21
N SER A 5 -7.28 6.31 -6.10
CA SER A 5 -7.51 7.06 -4.86
C SER A 5 -8.98 7.07 -4.44
N LEU A 6 -9.89 7.26 -5.40
CA LEU A 6 -11.33 7.21 -5.16
C LEU A 6 -11.76 5.82 -4.67
N GLY A 7 -11.31 4.76 -5.36
CA GLY A 7 -11.58 3.37 -4.98
C GLY A 7 -11.05 3.06 -3.58
N GLY A 8 -9.81 3.45 -3.27
CA GLY A 8 -9.23 3.29 -1.94
C GLY A 8 -10.02 4.01 -0.85
N GLY A 9 -10.49 5.23 -1.11
CA GLY A 9 -11.34 5.98 -0.18
C GLY A 9 -12.68 5.30 0.10
N ILE A 10 -13.37 4.84 -0.96
CA ILE A 10 -14.66 4.13 -0.84
C ILE A 10 -14.48 2.83 -0.06
N LEU A 11 -13.48 2.02 -0.44
CA LEU A 11 -13.20 0.73 0.22
C LEU A 11 -12.90 0.92 1.70
N ASN A 12 -12.15 1.96 2.06
CA ASN A 12 -11.78 2.21 3.45
C ASN A 12 -12.99 2.42 4.38
N GLY A 13 -14.04 3.09 3.89
CA GLY A 13 -15.29 3.29 4.65
C GLY A 13 -16.18 2.04 4.67
N GLN A 14 -16.34 1.36 3.54
CA GLN A 14 -17.23 0.21 3.44
C GLN A 14 -16.68 -1.02 4.15
N VAL A 15 -15.37 -1.30 4.05
CA VAL A 15 -14.74 -2.44 4.74
C VAL A 15 -14.92 -2.33 6.25
N ALA A 16 -14.66 -1.16 6.83
CA ALA A 16 -14.82 -0.93 8.26
C ALA A 16 -16.28 -1.09 8.73
N LYS A 17 -17.25 -0.69 7.89
CA LYS A 17 -18.68 -0.84 8.19
C LYS A 17 -19.08 -2.32 8.14
N VAL A 18 -18.82 -2.99 7.03
CA VAL A 18 -19.19 -4.39 6.77
C VAL A 18 -18.51 -5.33 7.76
N SER A 19 -17.25 -5.09 8.13
CA SER A 19 -16.54 -5.95 9.09
C SER A 19 -17.20 -5.98 10.47
N MET A 20 -17.92 -4.93 10.85
CA MET A 20 -18.52 -4.81 12.18
C MET A 20 -19.96 -5.31 12.25
N THR A 21 -20.67 -5.49 11.13
CA THR A 21 -22.10 -5.88 11.15
C THR A 21 -22.34 -7.29 11.68
N VAL A 22 -21.33 -8.17 11.60
CA VAL A 22 -21.42 -9.58 11.99
C VAL A 22 -20.96 -9.84 13.43
N ILE A 23 -20.60 -8.78 14.17
CA ILE A 23 -19.96 -8.90 15.48
C ILE A 23 -20.95 -8.48 16.57
N PRO A 24 -21.18 -9.32 17.60
CA PRO A 24 -22.02 -8.96 18.74
C PRO A 24 -21.53 -7.69 19.44
N VAL A 25 -22.47 -6.86 19.92
CA VAL A 25 -22.19 -5.54 20.50
C VAL A 25 -21.26 -5.63 21.70
N GLU A 26 -21.37 -6.69 22.50
CA GLU A 26 -20.55 -6.96 23.69
C GLU A 26 -19.07 -7.20 23.33
N ARG A 27 -18.79 -7.56 22.07
CA ARG A 27 -17.43 -7.82 21.55
C ARG A 27 -16.95 -6.77 20.55
N ALA A 28 -17.76 -5.74 20.25
CA ALA A 28 -17.43 -4.72 19.26
C ALA A 28 -16.11 -3.99 19.60
N GLY A 29 -15.84 -3.74 20.89
CA GLY A 29 -14.57 -3.15 21.34
C GLY A 29 -13.35 -4.03 21.02
N MET A 30 -13.43 -5.33 21.31
CA MET A 30 -12.34 -6.28 21.00
C MET A 30 -12.13 -6.41 19.49
N ALA A 31 -13.22 -6.52 18.72
CA ALA A 31 -13.15 -6.62 17.27
C ALA A 31 -12.55 -5.37 16.61
N SER A 32 -12.92 -4.18 17.08
CA SER A 32 -12.33 -2.91 16.64
C SER A 32 -10.83 -2.86 16.91
N GLY A 33 -10.39 -3.34 18.08
CA GLY A 33 -8.96 -3.49 18.39
C GLY A 33 -8.23 -4.39 17.40
N VAL A 34 -8.75 -5.60 17.16
CA VAL A 34 -8.16 -6.55 16.19
C VAL A 34 -8.12 -5.99 14.77
N ALA A 35 -9.21 -5.38 14.32
CA ALA A 35 -9.28 -4.76 12.99
C ALA A 35 -8.28 -3.60 12.84
N GLY A 36 -8.13 -2.79 13.89
CA GLY A 36 -7.13 -1.71 13.95
C GLY A 36 -5.70 -2.23 13.86
N THR A 37 -5.36 -3.28 14.62
CA THR A 37 -4.03 -3.91 14.56
C THR A 37 -3.76 -4.49 13.18
N LEU A 38 -4.68 -5.26 12.60
CA LEU A 38 -4.51 -5.84 11.27
C LEU A 38 -4.30 -4.77 10.19
N ARG A 39 -5.06 -3.67 10.26
CA ARG A 39 -4.90 -2.54 9.36
C ARG A 39 -3.51 -1.92 9.47
N PHE A 40 -3.04 -1.67 10.68
CA PHE A 40 -1.72 -1.08 10.89
C PHE A 40 -0.60 -2.03 10.45
N SER A 41 -0.67 -3.31 10.82
CA SER A 41 0.27 -4.33 10.37
C SER A 41 0.30 -4.44 8.85
N GLY A 42 -0.86 -4.40 8.19
CA GLY A 42 -0.96 -4.41 6.73
C GLY A 42 -0.31 -3.17 6.08
N LEU A 43 -0.47 -1.99 6.69
CA LEU A 43 0.15 -0.76 6.20
C LEU A 43 1.68 -0.79 6.32
N VAL A 44 2.20 -1.24 7.47
CA VAL A 44 3.66 -1.39 7.68
C VAL A 44 4.24 -2.44 6.72
N LEU A 45 3.61 -3.61 6.63
CA LEU A 45 4.04 -4.68 5.72
C LEU A 45 3.97 -4.23 4.26
N GLY A 46 2.91 -3.51 3.89
CA GLY A 46 2.72 -2.94 2.56
C GLY A 46 3.84 -1.99 2.20
N PHE A 47 4.15 -1.00 3.06
CA PHE A 47 5.26 -0.08 2.81
C PHE A 47 6.61 -0.78 2.72
N ALA A 48 6.89 -1.74 3.61
CA ALA A 48 8.14 -2.48 3.58
C ALA A 48 8.30 -3.33 2.32
N ALA A 49 7.27 -4.11 1.95
CA ALA A 49 7.31 -5.00 0.79
C ALA A 49 7.38 -4.21 -0.52
N LEU A 50 6.56 -3.18 -0.66
CA LEU A 50 6.56 -2.32 -1.85
C LEU A 50 7.84 -1.50 -1.97
N GLY A 51 8.36 -0.98 -0.85
CA GLY A 51 9.67 -0.31 -0.81
C GLY A 51 10.80 -1.23 -1.25
N ALA A 52 10.79 -2.49 -0.79
CA ALA A 52 11.76 -3.50 -1.22
C ALA A 52 11.68 -3.77 -2.73
N VAL A 53 10.47 -3.89 -3.29
CA VAL A 53 10.28 -4.04 -4.75
C VAL A 53 10.84 -2.83 -5.50
N LEU A 54 10.61 -1.61 -5.04
CA LEU A 54 11.11 -0.41 -5.70
C LEU A 54 12.65 -0.38 -5.71
N VAL A 55 13.28 -0.66 -4.57
CA VAL A 55 14.75 -0.73 -4.43
C VAL A 55 15.32 -1.81 -5.34
N ASP A 56 14.74 -3.01 -5.33
CA ASP A 56 15.16 -4.14 -6.17
C ASP A 56 15.11 -3.79 -7.66
N ARG A 57 14.02 -3.16 -8.12
CA ARG A 57 13.87 -2.77 -9.53
C ARG A 57 14.87 -1.71 -9.96
N ILE A 58 15.13 -0.70 -9.13
CA ILE A 58 16.13 0.33 -9.44
C ILE A 58 17.54 -0.26 -9.39
N ALA A 59 17.85 -1.12 -8.41
CA ALA A 59 19.15 -1.78 -8.30
C ALA A 59 19.41 -2.68 -9.52
N ALA A 60 18.43 -3.46 -9.96
CA ALA A 60 18.53 -4.30 -11.15
C ALA A 60 18.78 -3.47 -12.43
N ASP A 61 18.10 -2.32 -12.55
CA ASP A 61 18.31 -1.41 -13.68
C ASP A 61 19.71 -0.78 -13.65
N VAL A 62 20.20 -0.37 -12.48
CA VAL A 62 21.57 0.14 -12.31
C VAL A 62 22.61 -0.92 -12.65
N GLN A 63 22.43 -2.17 -12.21
CA GLN A 63 23.34 -3.26 -12.53
C GLN A 63 23.40 -3.56 -14.03
N LEU A 64 22.24 -3.48 -14.71
CA LEU A 64 22.14 -3.73 -16.14
C LEU A 64 22.82 -2.62 -16.97
N HIS A 65 22.62 -1.35 -16.60
CA HIS A 65 23.13 -0.22 -17.37
C HIS A 65 24.53 0.26 -16.97
N TYR A 66 24.98 -0.06 -15.74
CA TYR A 66 26.30 0.32 -15.22
C TYR A 66 27.07 -0.90 -14.69
N PRO A 67 27.29 -1.96 -15.50
CA PRO A 67 27.91 -3.20 -15.06
C PRO A 67 29.41 -3.04 -14.72
N LEU A 68 30.05 -1.97 -15.19
CA LEU A 68 31.47 -1.67 -14.93
C LEU A 68 31.71 -1.01 -13.57
N LEU A 69 30.66 -0.55 -12.89
CA LEU A 69 30.75 -0.05 -11.53
C LEU A 69 30.90 -1.21 -10.55
N ASP A 70 31.74 -1.05 -9.53
CA ASP A 70 31.79 -2.00 -8.43
C ASP A 70 30.48 -1.99 -7.63
N ALA A 71 30.21 -3.09 -6.93
CA ALA A 71 28.97 -3.27 -6.16
C ALA A 71 28.74 -2.13 -5.13
N GLY A 72 29.80 -1.56 -4.56
CA GLY A 72 29.71 -0.44 -3.63
C GLY A 72 29.18 0.83 -4.30
N ARG A 73 29.69 1.17 -5.49
CA ARG A 73 29.21 2.30 -6.28
C ARG A 73 27.82 2.09 -6.87
N GLN A 74 27.48 0.87 -7.28
CA GLN A 74 26.13 0.54 -7.74
C GLN A 74 25.09 0.74 -6.61
N LEU A 75 25.42 0.31 -5.39
CA LEU A 75 24.58 0.54 -4.22
C LEU A 75 24.44 2.04 -3.89
N ALA A 76 25.55 2.79 -3.92
CA ALA A 76 25.53 4.24 -3.69
C ALA A 76 24.68 4.98 -4.73
N MET A 77 24.83 4.62 -6.00
CA MET A 77 24.03 5.16 -7.10
C MET A 77 22.54 4.86 -6.92
N THR A 78 22.19 3.61 -6.58
CA THR A 78 20.79 3.20 -6.31
C THR A 78 20.16 4.06 -5.22
N ARG A 79 20.88 4.32 -4.12
CA ARG A 79 20.42 5.18 -3.02
C ARG A 79 20.20 6.62 -3.46
N LEU A 80 21.14 7.19 -4.21
CA LEU A 80 21.01 8.56 -4.72
C LEU A 80 19.83 8.72 -5.69
N ILE A 81 19.56 7.70 -6.52
CA ILE A 81 18.37 7.69 -7.40
C ILE A 81 17.09 7.67 -6.56
N LEU A 82 17.02 6.83 -5.53
CA LEU A 82 15.89 6.74 -4.61
C LEU A 82 15.65 8.06 -3.86
N ASP A 83 16.73 8.73 -3.44
CA ASP A 83 16.67 10.02 -2.74
C ASP A 83 16.40 11.21 -3.69
N GLY A 84 16.36 10.98 -5.01
CA GLY A 84 16.13 12.01 -6.02
C GLY A 84 17.36 12.84 -6.40
N HIS A 85 18.54 12.50 -5.90
CA HIS A 85 19.82 13.17 -6.20
C HIS A 85 20.42 12.65 -7.53
N LEU A 86 19.68 12.82 -8.63
CA LEU A 86 20.07 12.28 -9.94
C LEU A 86 21.39 12.86 -10.50
N GLY A 87 21.72 14.10 -10.14
CA GLY A 87 23.00 14.73 -10.52
C GLY A 87 24.20 14.07 -9.85
N ASP A 88 24.09 13.77 -8.55
CA ASP A 88 25.14 13.10 -7.79
C ASP A 88 25.27 11.63 -8.24
N ALA A 89 24.14 10.97 -8.53
CA ALA A 89 24.14 9.64 -9.13
C ALA A 89 24.81 9.62 -10.51
N ALA A 90 24.57 10.62 -11.37
CA ALA A 90 25.24 10.74 -12.66
C ALA A 90 26.76 10.94 -12.52
N SER A 91 27.19 11.69 -11.49
CA SER A 91 28.61 11.91 -11.22
C SER A 91 29.38 10.61 -10.91
N LEU A 92 28.72 9.63 -10.27
CA LEU A 92 29.28 8.29 -10.00
C LEU A 92 29.49 7.47 -11.28
N ALA A 93 28.71 7.72 -12.33
CA ALA A 93 28.89 7.10 -13.64
C ALA A 93 30.02 7.74 -14.47
N GLY A 94 30.65 8.83 -13.97
CA GLY A 94 31.70 9.56 -14.69
C GLY A 94 31.21 10.39 -15.87
N ALA A 95 29.89 10.54 -16.03
CA ALA A 95 29.27 11.22 -17.16
C ALA A 95 28.52 12.47 -16.69
N ARG A 96 28.90 13.65 -17.22
CA ARG A 96 28.27 14.92 -16.85
C ARG A 96 27.06 15.30 -17.72
N ASP A 97 26.98 14.77 -18.94
CA ASP A 97 25.93 15.12 -19.91
C ASP A 97 25.12 13.88 -20.34
N GLY A 98 23.79 13.96 -20.28
CA GLY A 98 22.87 12.95 -20.82
C GLY A 98 22.49 11.78 -19.91
N VAL A 99 23.20 11.55 -18.80
CA VAL A 99 22.91 10.43 -17.87
C VAL A 99 21.75 10.71 -16.92
N ALA A 100 21.58 11.95 -16.43
CA ALA A 100 20.50 12.29 -15.51
C ALA A 100 19.07 11.97 -16.04
N PRO A 101 18.75 12.23 -17.33
CA PRO A 101 17.48 11.77 -17.92
C PRO A 101 17.31 10.25 -17.92
N MET A 102 18.38 9.49 -18.16
CA MET A 102 18.35 8.02 -18.14
C MET A 102 18.09 7.50 -16.71
N LEU A 103 18.72 8.10 -15.71
CA LEU A 103 18.46 7.77 -14.30
C LEU A 103 17.02 8.11 -13.88
N GLY A 104 16.46 9.19 -14.43
CA GLY A 104 15.03 9.50 -14.28
C GLY A 104 14.12 8.42 -14.90
N ALA A 105 14.51 7.87 -16.05
CA ALA A 105 13.81 6.74 -16.66
C ALA A 105 13.88 5.46 -15.81
N SER A 106 15.03 5.18 -15.19
CA SER A 106 15.18 4.08 -14.22
C SER A 106 14.22 4.21 -13.04
N LEU A 107 14.08 5.43 -12.49
CA LEU A 107 13.12 5.71 -11.42
C LEU A 107 11.67 5.50 -11.86
N ALA A 108 11.31 5.95 -13.07
CA ALA A 108 9.97 5.76 -13.64
C ALA A 108 9.66 4.28 -13.90
N GLN A 109 10.64 3.52 -14.39
CA GLN A 109 10.52 2.07 -14.58
C GLN A 109 10.34 1.34 -13.24
N GLY A 110 11.13 1.74 -12.22
CA GLY A 110 10.97 1.24 -10.85
C GLY A 110 9.56 1.48 -10.30
N HIS A 111 9.02 2.68 -10.47
CA HIS A 111 7.65 3.01 -10.08
C HIS A 111 6.59 2.21 -10.85
N THR A 112 6.81 1.96 -12.14
CA THR A 112 5.91 1.15 -12.96
C THR A 112 5.84 -0.29 -12.45
N GLY A 113 7.01 -0.90 -12.17
CA GLY A 113 7.09 -2.24 -11.58
C GLY A 113 6.44 -2.30 -10.20
N LEU A 114 6.70 -1.31 -9.35
CA LEU A 114 6.07 -1.16 -8.04
C LEU A 114 4.54 -1.09 -8.16
N LEU A 115 4.01 -0.24 -9.03
CA LEU A 115 2.56 -0.09 -9.23
C LEU A 115 1.91 -1.34 -9.80
N ALA A 116 2.63 -2.12 -10.63
CA ALA A 116 2.15 -3.40 -11.13
C ALA A 116 2.04 -4.46 -10.01
N VAL A 117 2.99 -4.49 -9.07
CA VAL A 117 2.87 -5.37 -7.89
C VAL A 117 1.73 -4.90 -6.98
N ALA A 118 1.62 -3.60 -6.74
CA ALA A 118 0.53 -3.03 -5.95
C ALA A 118 -0.85 -3.33 -6.55
N SER A 119 -0.99 -3.26 -7.88
CA SER A 119 -2.25 -3.57 -8.56
C SER A 119 -2.61 -5.05 -8.49
N ALA A 120 -1.61 -5.96 -8.60
CA ALA A 120 -1.83 -7.40 -8.41
C ALA A 120 -2.29 -7.71 -6.98
N LEU A 121 -1.67 -7.11 -5.96
CA LEU A 121 -2.09 -7.25 -4.56
C LEU A 121 -3.51 -6.71 -4.32
N ALA A 122 -3.83 -5.54 -4.88
CA ALA A 122 -5.17 -4.97 -4.79
C ALA A 122 -6.22 -5.85 -5.47
N PHE A 123 -5.90 -6.43 -6.63
CA PHE A 123 -6.77 -7.37 -7.33
C PHE A 123 -7.01 -8.64 -6.51
N LEU A 124 -5.96 -9.22 -5.94
CA LEU A 124 -6.07 -10.38 -5.04
C LEU A 124 -6.93 -10.07 -3.82
N ALA A 125 -6.73 -8.92 -3.18
CA ALA A 125 -7.56 -8.48 -2.06
C ALA A 125 -9.03 -8.33 -2.46
N ALA A 126 -9.31 -7.72 -3.62
CA ALA A 126 -10.67 -7.61 -4.16
C ALA A 126 -11.30 -8.98 -4.44
N ALA A 127 -10.57 -9.92 -5.03
CA ALA A 127 -11.05 -11.28 -5.28
C ALA A 127 -11.32 -12.05 -3.98
N LEU A 128 -10.46 -11.88 -2.96
CA LEU A 128 -10.68 -12.46 -1.64
C LEU A 128 -11.91 -11.85 -0.95
N CYS A 129 -12.09 -10.54 -0.99
CA CYS A 129 -13.30 -9.89 -0.47
C CYS A 129 -14.55 -10.41 -1.20
N TRP A 130 -14.51 -10.51 -2.53
CA TRP A 130 -15.63 -11.05 -3.32
C TRP A 130 -15.98 -12.49 -2.92
N ARG A 131 -14.98 -13.31 -2.58
CA ARG A 131 -15.18 -14.72 -2.20
C ARG A 131 -15.58 -14.90 -0.73
N LEU A 132 -15.12 -14.03 0.16
CA LEU A 132 -15.23 -14.20 1.62
C LEU A 132 -16.37 -13.40 2.24
N VAL A 133 -16.82 -12.32 1.61
CA VAL A 133 -17.91 -11.49 2.15
C VAL A 133 -19.24 -12.03 1.63
N ASP A 134 -20.04 -12.61 2.52
CA ASP A 134 -21.41 -13.05 2.22
C ASP A 134 -22.43 -11.92 2.44
N PRO A 135 -23.15 -11.46 1.40
CA PRO A 135 -24.19 -10.43 1.52
C PRO A 135 -25.33 -10.81 2.47
N LEU A 136 -25.59 -12.10 2.69
CA LEU A 136 -26.64 -12.57 3.60
C LEU A 136 -26.24 -12.41 5.06
N GLU A 137 -24.96 -12.61 5.36
CA GLU A 137 -24.41 -12.47 6.72
C GLU A 137 -24.14 -11.01 7.07
N THR A 138 -23.75 -10.18 6.09
CA THR A 138 -23.38 -8.77 6.32
C THR A 138 -24.51 -7.77 6.06
N ARG A 139 -25.78 -8.18 6.19
CA ARG A 139 -26.90 -7.27 5.99
C ARG A 139 -26.84 -6.11 7.00
N PRO A 140 -27.17 -4.87 6.59
CA PRO A 140 -27.24 -3.76 7.53
C PRO A 140 -28.23 -4.10 8.64
N LEU A 141 -27.76 -4.10 9.89
CA LEU A 141 -28.64 -4.24 11.04
C LEU A 141 -29.57 -3.02 11.04
N VAL A 142 -30.87 -3.24 10.89
CA VAL A 142 -31.88 -2.19 11.12
C VAL A 142 -31.75 -1.83 12.60
N SER A 143 -31.36 -0.59 12.90
CA SER A 143 -31.36 -0.11 14.28
C SER A 143 -32.74 -0.39 14.86
N ALA A 144 -32.83 -1.29 15.84
CA ALA A 144 -34.02 -1.39 16.66
C ALA A 144 -34.29 0.02 17.21
N ALA A 145 -35.55 0.44 17.18
CA ALA A 145 -35.97 1.72 17.75
C ALA A 145 -35.36 1.84 19.16
N PRO A 146 -34.87 3.03 19.56
CA PRO A 146 -34.29 3.20 20.88
C PRO A 146 -35.31 2.68 21.89
N LEU A 147 -34.92 1.68 22.68
CA LEU A 147 -35.71 1.24 23.82
C LEU A 147 -35.97 2.50 24.62
N ALA A 148 -37.23 2.93 24.63
CA ALA A 148 -37.68 4.04 25.45
C ALA A 148 -37.14 3.74 26.84
N VAL A 149 -36.26 4.63 27.33
CA VAL A 149 -35.81 4.63 28.71
C VAL A 149 -37.10 4.70 29.53
N GLN A 150 -37.57 3.55 30.01
CA GLN A 150 -38.66 3.49 30.98
C GLN A 150 -38.12 4.27 32.17
N ALA A 151 -38.67 5.47 32.35
CA ALA A 151 -38.43 6.28 33.52
C ALA A 151 -38.71 5.40 34.74
N LEU A 152 -37.68 5.24 35.57
CA LEU A 152 -37.82 4.67 36.91
C LEU A 152 -38.90 5.51 37.62
N PRO A 153 -39.99 4.90 38.13
CA PRO A 153 -40.90 5.61 39.02
C PRO A 153 -40.16 5.98 40.31
N ASP A 154 -40.40 7.21 40.76
CA ASP A 154 -39.79 7.86 41.94
C ASP A 154 -39.89 7.03 43.24
#